data_AF-A0AAF1AJ07-F1
#
_entry.id   AF-A0AAF1AJ07-F1
#
_cell.length_a   1.000
_cell.length_b   1.000
_cell.length_c   1.000
_cell.angle_alpha   90.00
_cell.angle_beta   90.00
_cell.angle_gamma   90.00
#
_symmetry.space_group_name_H-M   'P 1'
#
loop_
_entity.id
_entity.type
_entity.pdbx_description
1 polymer ?
#
loop_
_entity_poly.entity_id
_entity_poly.type
_entity_poly.pdbx_seq_one_letter_code
_entity_poly.pdbx_strand_id
1 'polypeptide(L)'
;MKEKYDKYWGDVNKMNKLIYVVVVVEPRYKLEFLEFALVEEYENEIGWKLANDKKLVVKELFQEYKKTCQPKSTQTQVNQGQSSNKSSRIQSALGERFMRQKMESGEVESKCELDVYLKESVYVTKNDEFDILKWWKVNSSRFPILAQLARDELAIPISTVASESTFSTGGRVLDPYRSSLSPKVVEGLLCAQDWLRSYTRPKTIEEDFEDLEKFEEGILILNF
;
A
#
# COMPACT_ATOMS: atom_id res chain seq x y z
N MET A 1 -7.60 8.06 24.36
CA MET A 1 -6.61 7.58 23.37
C MET A 1 -6.12 6.16 23.63
N LYS A 2 -5.68 5.80 24.84
CA LYS A 2 -5.19 4.44 25.16
C LYS A 2 -6.16 3.31 24.78
N GLU A 3 -7.44 3.42 25.12
CA GLU A 3 -8.44 2.37 24.79
C GLU A 3 -8.60 2.14 23.27
N LYS A 4 -8.54 3.21 22.46
CA LYS A 4 -8.55 3.09 20.99
C LYS A 4 -7.27 2.40 20.52
N TYR A 5 -6.11 2.76 21.06
CA TYR A 5 -4.85 2.09 20.75
C TYR A 5 -4.91 0.60 21.07
N ASP A 6 -5.24 0.24 22.31
CA ASP A 6 -5.27 -1.14 22.79
C ASP A 6 -6.24 -2.01 21.98
N LYS A 7 -7.37 -1.42 21.52
CA LYS A 7 -8.34 -2.10 20.67
C LYS A 7 -7.77 -2.57 19.33
N TYR A 8 -6.92 -1.77 18.68
CA TYR A 8 -6.39 -2.06 17.33
C TYR A 8 -4.96 -2.60 17.33
N TRP A 9 -4.18 -2.23 18.35
CA TRP A 9 -2.72 -2.43 18.42
C TRP A 9 -2.25 -3.13 19.70
N GLY A 10 -3.11 -3.31 20.72
CA GLY A 10 -2.71 -3.85 22.02
C GLY A 10 -2.54 -5.38 22.09
N ASP A 11 -3.04 -6.12 21.09
CA ASP A 11 -2.93 -7.58 21.03
C ASP A 11 -2.37 -7.99 19.66
N VAL A 12 -1.12 -8.46 19.65
CA VAL A 12 -0.37 -8.90 18.47
C VAL A 12 -1.07 -9.99 17.65
N ASN A 13 -1.95 -10.77 18.29
CA ASN A 13 -2.73 -11.81 17.64
C ASN A 13 -3.96 -11.24 16.91
N LYS A 14 -4.47 -10.09 17.38
CA LYS A 14 -5.64 -9.39 16.80
C LYS A 14 -5.24 -8.27 15.84
N MET A 15 -3.99 -7.81 15.91
CA MET A 15 -3.46 -6.82 14.98
C MET A 15 -3.62 -7.25 13.53
N ASN A 16 -3.93 -6.28 12.67
CA ASN A 16 -4.06 -6.52 11.23
C ASN A 16 -2.73 -7.10 10.69
N LYS A 17 -2.83 -8.27 10.05
CA LYS A 17 -1.64 -8.98 9.55
C LYS A 17 -0.89 -8.20 8.47
N LEU A 18 -1.57 -7.30 7.74
CA LEU A 18 -0.99 -6.51 6.66
C LEU A 18 0.11 -5.55 7.14
N ILE A 19 0.06 -5.13 8.41
CA ILE A 19 1.13 -4.29 9.00
C ILE A 19 2.47 -5.01 8.96
N TYR A 20 2.49 -6.31 9.26
CA TYR A 20 3.71 -7.12 9.19
C TYR A 20 4.14 -7.36 7.75
N VAL A 21 3.19 -7.47 6.82
CA VAL A 21 3.49 -7.57 5.39
C VAL A 21 4.26 -6.32 4.97
N VAL A 22 3.74 -5.12 5.25
CA VAL A 22 4.37 -3.83 4.93
C VAL A 22 5.81 -3.75 5.45
N VAL A 23 6.07 -4.18 6.69
CA VAL A 23 7.44 -4.22 7.25
C VAL A 23 8.35 -5.14 6.45
N VAL A 24 7.85 -6.30 6.02
CA VAL A 24 8.63 -7.25 5.22
C VAL A 24 8.88 -6.73 3.80
N VAL A 25 7.91 -6.06 3.17
CA VAL A 25 8.08 -5.44 1.84
C VAL A 25 8.89 -4.13 1.90
N GLU A 26 9.27 -3.65 3.09
CA GLU A 26 10.16 -2.51 3.22
C GLU A 26 11.63 -2.96 3.07
N PRO A 27 12.34 -2.54 2.00
CA PRO A 27 13.70 -3.00 1.71
C PRO A 27 14.75 -2.66 2.78
N ARG A 28 14.53 -1.67 3.64
CA ARG A 28 15.44 -1.33 4.77
C ARG A 28 15.26 -2.23 5.99
N TYR A 29 14.12 -2.92 6.11
CA TYR A 29 13.76 -3.69 7.32
C TYR A 29 13.66 -5.18 7.02
N LYS A 30 12.82 -5.54 6.06
CA LYS A 30 12.54 -6.92 5.66
C LYS A 30 12.14 -7.80 6.87
N LEU A 31 12.32 -9.11 6.70
CA LEU A 31 12.05 -10.08 7.74
C LEU A 31 13.01 -9.96 8.93
N GLU A 32 14.26 -9.55 8.69
CA GLU A 32 15.28 -9.40 9.73
C GLU A 32 14.83 -8.43 10.83
N PHE A 33 14.29 -7.28 10.46
CA PHE A 33 13.76 -6.33 11.42
C PHE A 33 12.48 -6.82 12.11
N LEU A 34 11.60 -7.52 11.39
CA LEU A 34 10.38 -8.07 11.99
C LEU A 34 10.70 -9.12 13.07
N GLU A 35 11.66 -10.00 12.79
CA GLU A 35 12.17 -10.99 13.75
C GLU A 35 12.79 -10.29 14.97
N PHE A 36 13.63 -9.28 14.74
CA PHE A 36 14.20 -8.46 15.81
C PHE A 36 13.13 -7.79 16.68
N ALA A 37 12.19 -7.07 16.08
CA ALA A 37 11.17 -6.30 16.81
C ALA A 37 10.24 -7.19 17.65
N LEU A 38 9.83 -8.35 17.11
CA LEU A 38 8.97 -9.28 17.84
C LEU A 38 9.71 -10.01 18.98
N VAL A 39 11.00 -10.26 18.84
CA VAL A 39 11.82 -10.88 19.90
C VAL A 39 12.24 -9.86 20.96
N GLU A 40 12.33 -8.58 20.60
CA GLU A 40 12.59 -7.50 21.57
C GLU A 40 11.34 -7.21 22.42
N GLU A 41 10.17 -7.15 21.80
CA GLU A 41 8.91 -6.83 22.48
C GLU A 41 8.33 -8.00 23.29
N TYR A 42 8.56 -9.24 22.84
CA TYR A 42 8.01 -10.46 23.45
C TYR A 42 9.12 -11.40 23.92
N GLU A 43 8.79 -12.33 24.82
CA GLU A 43 9.73 -13.39 25.20
C GLU A 43 10.26 -14.15 23.97
N ASN A 44 11.53 -14.54 24.01
CA ASN A 44 12.28 -15.04 22.85
C ASN A 44 11.54 -16.14 22.05
N GLU A 45 11.01 -17.16 22.74
CA GLU A 45 10.25 -18.25 22.09
C GLU A 45 8.95 -17.76 21.43
N ILE A 46 8.23 -16.85 22.08
CA ILE A 46 6.97 -16.28 21.58
C ILE A 46 7.24 -15.37 20.39
N GLY A 47 8.24 -14.49 20.47
CA GLY A 47 8.63 -13.58 19.41
C GLY A 47 9.01 -14.33 18.13
N TRP A 48 9.84 -15.37 18.22
CA TRP A 48 10.20 -16.21 17.08
C TRP A 48 9.02 -16.96 16.48
N LYS A 49 8.11 -17.47 17.32
CA LYS A 49 6.88 -18.12 16.85
C LYS A 49 6.02 -17.14 16.05
N LEU A 50 5.79 -15.95 16.59
CA LEU A 50 5.03 -14.89 15.91
C LEU A 50 5.69 -14.51 14.58
N ALA A 51 7.01 -14.31 14.56
CA ALA A 51 7.73 -13.95 13.34
C ALA A 51 7.59 -15.02 12.25
N ASN A 52 7.69 -16.30 12.61
CA ASN A 52 7.46 -17.40 11.68
C ASN A 52 6.02 -17.46 11.16
N ASP A 53 5.03 -17.24 12.04
CA ASP A 53 3.63 -17.16 11.64
C ASP A 53 3.39 -16.00 10.66
N LYS A 54 3.98 -14.82 10.90
CA LYS A 54 3.84 -13.67 9.99
C LYS A 54 4.59 -13.88 8.67
N LYS A 55 5.75 -14.54 8.69
CA LYS A 55 6.48 -14.95 7.49
C LYS A 55 5.62 -15.85 6.60
N LEU A 56 4.83 -16.75 7.20
CA LEU A 56 3.90 -17.60 6.45
C LEU A 56 2.82 -16.76 5.75
N VAL A 57 2.25 -15.77 6.43
CA VAL A 57 1.26 -14.84 5.83
C VAL A 57 1.83 -14.12 4.60
N VAL A 58 3.06 -13.62 4.68
CA VAL A 58 3.72 -12.96 3.52
C VAL A 58 3.89 -13.93 2.36
N LYS A 59 4.28 -15.18 2.64
CA LYS A 59 4.43 -16.22 1.61
C LYS A 59 3.09 -16.55 0.96
N GLU A 60 2.04 -16.75 1.75
CA GLU A 60 0.69 -17.05 1.25
C GLU A 60 0.17 -15.91 0.36
N LEU A 61 0.28 -14.67 0.82
CA LEU A 61 -0.13 -13.50 0.05
C LEU A 61 0.65 -13.41 -1.26
N PHE A 62 1.97 -13.59 -1.23
CA PHE A 62 2.79 -13.62 -2.44
C PHE A 62 2.34 -14.71 -3.42
N GLN A 63 1.98 -15.91 -2.94
CA GLN A 63 1.46 -16.96 -3.82
C GLN A 63 0.13 -16.58 -4.47
N GLU A 64 -0.77 -15.89 -3.77
CA GLU A 64 -2.02 -15.39 -4.35
C GLU A 64 -1.78 -14.34 -5.44
N TYR A 65 -0.84 -13.42 -5.22
CA TYR A 65 -0.41 -12.49 -6.27
C TYR A 65 0.19 -13.25 -7.46
N LYS A 66 1.07 -14.23 -7.21
CA LYS A 66 1.65 -15.06 -8.27
C LYS A 66 0.59 -15.75 -9.14
N LYS A 67 -0.47 -16.30 -8.53
CA LYS A 67 -1.60 -16.90 -9.25
C LYS A 67 -2.37 -15.87 -10.09
N THR A 68 -2.56 -14.66 -9.56
CA THR A 68 -3.34 -13.59 -10.21
C THR A 68 -2.58 -12.93 -11.37
N CYS A 69 -1.25 -12.83 -11.27
CA CYS A 69 -0.39 -12.25 -12.31
C CYS A 69 -0.12 -13.21 -13.48
N GLN A 70 -0.42 -14.50 -13.35
CA GLN A 70 -0.32 -15.44 -14.46
C GLN A 70 -1.45 -15.19 -15.47
N PRO A 71 -1.14 -15.09 -16.77
CA PRO A 71 -2.18 -14.98 -17.77
C PRO A 71 -3.06 -16.23 -17.71
N LYS A 72 -4.33 -16.08 -17.33
CA LYS A 72 -5.34 -17.06 -17.70
C LYS A 72 -5.29 -17.16 -19.22
N SER A 73 -5.03 -18.35 -19.74
CA SER A 73 -5.10 -18.65 -21.17
C SER A 73 -6.53 -18.47 -21.66
N THR A 74 -6.93 -17.23 -21.89
CA THR A 74 -8.19 -16.89 -22.55
C THR A 74 -7.83 -16.50 -23.97
N GLN A 75 -8.13 -17.40 -24.91
CA GLN A 75 -8.16 -17.06 -26.33
C GLN A 75 -9.19 -15.95 -26.52
N THR A 76 -8.75 -14.73 -26.75
CA THR A 76 -9.63 -13.64 -27.18
C THR A 76 -9.08 -13.09 -28.49
N GLN A 77 -9.83 -13.31 -29.56
CA GLN A 77 -9.55 -12.77 -30.87
C GLN A 77 -9.55 -11.24 -30.80
N VAL A 78 -8.43 -10.64 -31.19
CA VAL A 78 -8.24 -9.19 -31.20
C VAL A 78 -8.75 -8.64 -32.53
N ASN A 79 -9.87 -7.91 -32.49
CA ASN A 79 -10.24 -6.98 -33.56
C ASN A 79 -9.50 -5.66 -33.34
N GLN A 80 -8.71 -5.25 -34.34
CA GLN A 80 -7.90 -4.04 -34.34
C GLN A 80 -8.75 -2.79 -34.61
N GLY A 81 -8.72 -1.82 -33.69
CA GLY A 81 -9.04 -0.42 -33.94
C GLY A 81 -7.84 0.44 -33.60
N GLN A 82 -7.29 1.15 -34.59
CA GLN A 82 -6.12 2.01 -34.46
C GLN A 82 -6.47 3.38 -33.85
N SER A 83 -5.67 3.85 -32.89
CA SER A 83 -5.34 5.29 -32.79
C SER A 83 -4.00 5.51 -32.07
N SER A 84 -3.34 6.59 -32.44
CA SER A 84 -1.91 6.88 -32.43
C SER A 84 -1.35 7.47 -31.13
N ASN A 85 -0.31 6.84 -30.58
CA ASN A 85 0.91 7.48 -30.03
C ASN A 85 1.86 6.36 -29.55
N LYS A 86 2.79 5.94 -30.42
CA LYS A 86 3.39 4.59 -30.37
C LYS A 86 4.89 4.51 -30.03
N SER A 87 5.59 5.60 -29.76
CA SER A 87 7.05 5.49 -29.55
C SER A 87 7.46 5.05 -28.14
N SER A 88 6.92 5.67 -27.08
CA SER A 88 7.28 5.32 -25.70
C SER A 88 6.55 4.08 -25.15
N ARG A 89 5.37 3.77 -25.69
CA ARG A 89 4.50 2.67 -25.20
C ARG A 89 4.86 1.30 -25.76
N ILE A 90 5.50 1.23 -26.94
CA ILE A 90 5.91 -0.05 -27.54
C ILE A 90 7.09 -0.67 -26.76
N GLN A 91 7.98 0.16 -26.21
CA GLN A 91 9.11 -0.33 -25.42
C GLN A 91 8.67 -0.98 -24.10
N SER A 92 7.63 -0.46 -23.43
CA SER A 92 7.09 -1.10 -22.21
C SER A 92 6.36 -2.41 -22.52
N ALA A 93 5.54 -2.43 -23.58
CA ALA A 93 4.76 -3.61 -23.93
C ALA A 93 5.62 -4.80 -24.41
N LEU A 94 6.73 -4.54 -25.11
CA LEU A 94 7.67 -5.59 -25.52
C LEU A 94 8.47 -6.12 -24.32
N GLY A 95 8.91 -5.23 -23.42
CA GLY A 95 9.56 -5.62 -22.17
C GLY A 95 8.64 -6.47 -21.28
N GLU A 96 7.38 -6.08 -21.14
CA GLU A 96 6.36 -6.85 -20.41
C GLU A 96 6.06 -8.22 -21.06
N ARG A 97 6.11 -8.31 -22.40
CA ARG A 97 5.95 -9.60 -23.11
C ARG A 97 7.17 -10.50 -22.97
N PHE A 98 8.37 -9.94 -23.02
CA PHE A 98 9.62 -10.67 -22.83
C PHE A 98 9.76 -11.19 -21.40
N MET A 99 9.46 -10.36 -20.40
CA MET A 99 9.45 -10.77 -18.99
C MET A 99 8.43 -11.89 -18.74
N ARG A 100 7.26 -11.81 -19.37
CA ARG A 100 6.22 -12.85 -19.32
C ARG A 100 6.70 -14.16 -19.95
N GLN A 101 7.33 -14.09 -21.12
CA GLN A 101 7.91 -15.25 -21.79
C GLN A 101 9.00 -15.93 -20.94
N LYS A 102 9.81 -15.14 -20.22
CA LYS A 102 10.84 -15.65 -19.30
C LYS A 102 10.26 -16.28 -18.03
N MET A 103 9.09 -15.84 -17.58
CA MET A 103 8.35 -16.48 -16.49
C MET A 103 7.70 -17.80 -16.93
N GLU A 104 7.22 -17.87 -18.18
CA GLU A 104 6.60 -19.05 -18.79
C GLU A 104 7.62 -20.12 -19.18
N SER A 105 8.88 -19.75 -19.46
CA SER A 105 9.93 -20.69 -19.89
C SER A 105 10.53 -21.54 -18.76
N GLY A 106 10.06 -21.42 -17.51
CA GLY A 106 10.49 -22.28 -16.38
C GLY A 106 11.95 -22.14 -15.97
N GLU A 107 12.73 -21.26 -16.60
CA GLU A 107 14.19 -21.14 -16.38
C GLU A 107 14.55 -20.44 -15.05
N VAL A 108 13.54 -20.01 -14.28
CA VAL A 108 13.67 -19.41 -12.92
C VAL A 108 13.05 -20.33 -11.85
N GLU A 109 13.02 -21.63 -12.06
CA GLU A 109 12.48 -22.59 -11.08
C GLU A 109 13.54 -23.13 -10.10
N SER A 110 14.27 -22.23 -9.44
CA SER A 110 15.13 -22.67 -8.31
C SER A 110 15.19 -21.72 -7.11
N LYS A 111 14.63 -20.51 -7.18
CA LYS A 111 14.38 -19.63 -6.02
C LYS A 111 13.12 -18.81 -6.27
N CYS A 112 12.18 -18.80 -5.34
CA CYS A 112 11.02 -17.92 -5.42
C CYS A 112 11.51 -16.46 -5.38
N GLU A 113 10.91 -15.57 -6.17
CA GLU A 113 11.22 -14.12 -6.18
C GLU A 113 11.30 -13.53 -4.75
N LEU A 114 10.35 -13.93 -3.90
CA LEU A 114 10.33 -13.60 -2.48
C LEU A 114 11.59 -14.07 -1.73
N ASP A 115 12.05 -15.29 -1.97
CA ASP A 115 13.26 -15.81 -1.33
C ASP A 115 14.52 -15.07 -1.78
N VAL A 116 14.56 -14.59 -3.03
CA VAL A 116 15.68 -13.76 -3.52
C VAL A 116 15.68 -12.43 -2.78
N TYR A 117 14.54 -11.75 -2.74
CA TYR A 117 14.39 -10.47 -2.04
C TYR A 117 14.74 -10.55 -0.55
N LEU A 118 14.27 -11.60 0.14
CA LEU A 118 14.54 -11.81 1.58
C LEU A 118 15.99 -12.18 1.89
N LYS A 119 16.76 -12.68 0.91
CA LYS A 119 18.19 -13.01 1.09
C LYS A 119 19.12 -11.86 0.72
N GLU A 120 18.65 -10.90 -0.07
CA GLU A 120 19.42 -9.70 -0.34
C GLU A 120 19.59 -8.89 0.95
N SER A 121 20.76 -8.26 1.12
CA SER A 121 20.99 -7.38 2.26
C SER A 121 19.92 -6.29 2.35
N VAL A 122 19.60 -5.85 3.56
CA VAL A 122 18.76 -4.66 3.76
C VAL A 122 19.35 -3.48 3.00
N TYR A 123 18.46 -2.67 2.42
CA TYR A 123 18.85 -1.46 1.73
C TYR A 123 19.32 -0.43 2.75
N VAL A 124 20.53 0.10 2.58
CA VAL A 124 21.08 1.14 3.45
C VAL A 124 21.13 2.44 2.68
N THR A 125 20.39 3.45 3.15
CA THR A 125 20.47 4.82 2.64
C THR A 125 21.15 5.70 3.70
N LYS A 126 21.97 6.65 3.23
CA LYS A 126 22.56 7.69 4.08
C LYS A 126 21.73 8.98 4.10
N ASN A 127 20.75 9.07 3.21
CA ASN A 127 19.85 10.21 3.10
C ASN A 127 18.49 9.85 3.69
N ASP A 128 17.91 10.76 4.46
CA ASP A 128 16.58 10.60 5.08
C ASP A 128 15.43 10.62 4.06
N GLU A 129 15.69 11.12 2.83
CA GLU A 129 14.73 11.13 1.73
C GLU A 129 14.67 9.76 1.01
N PHE A 130 14.04 8.77 1.64
CA PHE A 130 13.77 7.47 1.02
C PHE A 130 12.31 7.34 0.56
N ASP A 131 12.10 7.23 -0.75
CA ASP A 131 10.80 6.94 -1.36
C ASP A 131 10.69 5.45 -1.69
N ILE A 132 9.97 4.72 -0.83
CA ILE A 132 9.71 3.29 -0.93
C ILE A 132 8.96 2.92 -2.24
N LEU A 133 8.00 3.74 -2.67
CA LEU A 133 7.21 3.46 -3.87
C LEU A 133 8.06 3.64 -5.13
N LYS A 134 8.91 4.66 -5.14
CA LYS A 134 9.90 4.87 -6.20
C LYS A 134 10.92 3.73 -6.24
N TRP A 135 11.35 3.23 -5.09
CA TRP A 135 12.25 2.07 -5.02
C TRP A 135 11.61 0.82 -5.65
N TRP A 136 10.36 0.52 -5.31
CA TRP A 136 9.61 -0.60 -5.90
C TRP A 136 9.35 -0.41 -7.39
N LYS A 137 9.10 0.83 -7.85
CA LYS A 137 8.96 1.16 -9.27
C LYS A 137 10.24 0.83 -10.04
N VAL A 138 11.41 1.24 -9.53
CA VAL A 138 12.70 0.96 -10.17
C VAL A 138 13.04 -0.53 -10.16
N ASN A 139 12.71 -1.26 -9.08
CA ASN A 139 13.00 -2.68 -8.95
C ASN A 139 11.91 -3.61 -9.52
N SER A 140 10.84 -3.06 -10.10
CA SER A 140 9.70 -3.84 -10.62
C SER A 140 10.08 -4.83 -11.72
N SER A 141 11.15 -4.60 -12.47
CA SER A 141 11.65 -5.57 -13.45
C SER A 141 12.38 -6.76 -12.80
N ARG A 142 12.96 -6.58 -11.61
CA ARG A 142 13.63 -7.65 -10.85
C ARG A 142 12.64 -8.42 -9.98
N PHE A 143 11.68 -7.70 -9.43
CA PHE A 143 10.67 -8.22 -8.50
C PHE A 143 9.25 -7.87 -8.98
N PRO A 144 8.79 -8.45 -10.10
CA PRO A 144 7.54 -8.07 -10.75
C PRO A 144 6.28 -8.40 -9.94
N ILE A 145 6.28 -9.48 -9.16
CA ILE A 145 5.11 -9.89 -8.36
C ILE A 145 5.15 -9.15 -7.02
N LEU A 146 6.30 -9.10 -6.37
CA LEU A 146 6.50 -8.34 -5.13
C LEU A 146 6.28 -6.85 -5.33
N ALA A 147 6.67 -6.26 -6.47
CA ALA A 147 6.40 -4.85 -6.74
C ALA A 147 4.90 -4.56 -6.93
N GLN A 148 4.09 -5.55 -7.32
CA GLN A 148 2.63 -5.39 -7.34
C GLN A 148 2.08 -5.43 -5.91
N LEU A 149 2.44 -6.48 -5.17
CA LEU A 149 2.08 -6.63 -3.75
C LEU A 149 2.48 -5.39 -2.94
N ALA A 150 3.71 -4.92 -3.08
CA ALA A 150 4.21 -3.75 -2.36
C ALA A 150 3.37 -2.50 -2.67
N ARG A 151 3.06 -2.22 -3.94
CA ARG A 151 2.26 -1.04 -4.30
C ARG A 151 0.87 -1.08 -3.68
N ASP A 152 0.24 -2.25 -3.68
CA ASP A 152 -1.12 -2.40 -3.19
C ASP A 152 -1.16 -2.33 -1.66
N GLU A 153 -0.24 -3.00 -0.97
CA GLU A 153 -0.15 -3.01 0.50
C GLU A 153 0.30 -1.66 1.07
N LEU A 154 1.25 -0.98 0.44
CA LEU A 154 1.74 0.34 0.88
C LEU A 154 0.75 1.47 0.62
N ALA A 155 -0.23 1.25 -0.26
CA ALA A 155 -1.31 2.21 -0.51
C ALA A 155 -2.42 2.14 0.54
N ILE A 156 -2.42 1.12 1.42
CA ILE A 156 -3.42 0.98 2.47
C ILE A 156 -3.15 2.03 3.56
N PRO A 157 -4.11 2.95 3.83
CA PRO A 157 -3.94 3.91 4.91
C PRO A 157 -3.91 3.17 6.26
N ILE A 158 -2.95 3.52 7.11
CA ILE A 158 -2.78 2.90 8.44
C ILE A 158 -3.87 3.29 9.44
N SER A 159 -4.63 4.35 9.14
CA SER A 159 -5.63 4.94 10.03
C SER A 159 -6.88 5.38 9.27
N THR A 160 -8.03 5.30 9.94
CA THR A 160 -9.30 5.85 9.48
C THR A 160 -9.35 7.37 9.57
N VAL A 161 -8.38 8.01 10.22
CA VAL A 161 -8.28 9.48 10.36
C VAL A 161 -8.31 10.19 9.00
N ALA A 162 -7.71 9.62 7.95
CA ALA A 162 -7.79 10.20 6.60
C ALA A 162 -9.24 10.26 6.07
N SER A 163 -10.06 9.25 6.40
CA SER A 163 -11.48 9.27 6.05
C SER A 163 -12.25 10.29 6.90
N GLU A 164 -11.96 10.42 8.19
CA GLU A 164 -12.58 11.40 9.08
C GLU A 164 -12.20 12.85 8.70
N SER A 165 -10.95 13.12 8.31
CA SER A 165 -10.50 14.40 7.74
C SER A 165 -11.24 14.76 6.44
N THR A 166 -11.46 13.76 5.58
CA THR A 166 -12.26 13.94 4.35
C THR A 166 -13.73 14.24 4.68
N PHE A 167 -14.33 13.56 5.65
CA PHE A 167 -15.70 13.84 6.11
C PHE A 167 -15.81 15.18 6.86
N SER A 168 -14.81 15.58 7.62
CA SER A 168 -14.71 16.88 8.30
C SER A 168 -14.61 18.02 7.28
N THR A 169 -13.83 17.83 6.20
CA THR A 169 -13.82 18.73 5.05
C THR A 169 -15.20 18.80 4.39
N GLY A 170 -15.98 17.71 4.41
CA GLY A 170 -17.37 17.66 4.01
C GLY A 170 -18.26 18.71 4.69
N GLY A 171 -18.00 19.06 5.96
CA GLY A 171 -18.71 20.14 6.66
C GLY A 171 -18.45 21.55 6.10
N ARG A 172 -17.33 21.76 5.38
CA ARG A 172 -17.02 23.01 4.66
C ARG A 172 -17.64 23.04 3.25
N VAL A 173 -17.90 21.87 2.66
CA VAL A 173 -18.58 21.74 1.35
C VAL A 173 -20.10 21.72 1.51
N LEU A 174 -20.58 21.20 2.64
CA LEU A 174 -21.98 21.17 3.07
C LEU A 174 -22.22 22.27 4.11
N ASP A 175 -22.21 23.52 3.68
CA ASP A 175 -22.74 24.60 4.52
C ASP A 175 -24.30 24.49 4.62
N PRO A 176 -24.94 25.09 5.63
CA PRO A 176 -26.41 25.09 5.75
C PRO A 176 -27.14 25.66 4.52
N TYR A 177 -26.47 26.47 3.69
CA TYR A 177 -26.97 27.07 2.43
C TYR A 177 -26.82 26.14 1.20
N ARG A 178 -26.07 25.03 1.29
CA ARG A 178 -25.79 24.03 0.24
C ARG A 178 -26.50 22.69 0.48
N SER A 179 -27.50 22.69 1.36
CA SER A 179 -28.29 21.52 1.78
C SER A 179 -29.19 20.90 0.69
N SER A 180 -29.16 21.40 -0.55
CA SER A 180 -29.92 20.88 -1.70
C SER A 180 -29.11 19.99 -2.66
N LEU A 181 -27.82 19.75 -2.39
CA LEU A 181 -26.99 18.91 -3.25
C LEU A 181 -27.33 17.42 -3.06
N SER A 182 -27.43 16.68 -4.17
CA SER A 182 -27.57 15.22 -4.09
C SER A 182 -26.23 14.58 -3.66
N PRO A 183 -26.26 13.41 -2.98
CA PRO A 183 -25.04 12.73 -2.54
C PRO A 183 -24.01 12.51 -3.66
N LYS A 184 -24.45 12.21 -4.89
CA LYS A 184 -23.58 12.05 -6.05
C LYS A 184 -22.84 13.33 -6.45
N VAL A 185 -23.49 14.48 -6.30
CA VAL A 185 -22.87 15.78 -6.62
C VAL A 185 -21.86 16.15 -5.53
N VAL A 186 -22.16 15.86 -4.27
CA VAL A 186 -21.23 16.07 -3.14
C VAL A 186 -19.98 15.21 -3.32
N GLU A 187 -20.15 13.92 -3.63
CA GLU A 187 -19.05 13.01 -3.94
C GLU A 187 -18.18 13.54 -5.09
N GLY A 188 -18.80 13.93 -6.20
CA GLY A 188 -18.08 14.48 -7.35
C GLY A 188 -17.31 15.76 -7.02
N LEU A 189 -17.85 16.65 -6.19
CA LEU A 189 -17.19 17.88 -5.75
C LEU A 189 -16.00 17.60 -4.82
N LEU A 190 -16.15 16.65 -3.89
CA LEU A 190 -15.06 16.24 -2.99
C LEU A 190 -13.94 15.58 -3.79
N CYS A 191 -14.25 14.63 -4.68
CA CYS A 191 -13.25 13.99 -5.54
C CYS A 191 -12.54 15.00 -6.44
N ALA A 192 -13.28 15.94 -7.06
CA ALA A 192 -12.69 16.97 -7.89
C ALA A 192 -11.77 17.91 -7.09
N GLN A 193 -12.16 18.29 -5.87
CA GLN A 193 -11.32 19.07 -4.98
C GLN A 193 -10.02 18.34 -4.62
N ASP A 194 -10.10 17.07 -4.22
CA ASP A 194 -8.92 16.27 -3.86
C ASP A 194 -7.99 16.04 -5.05
N TRP A 195 -8.55 15.75 -6.23
CA TRP A 195 -7.76 15.60 -7.45
C TRP A 195 -7.09 16.90 -7.87
N LEU A 196 -7.77 18.04 -7.78
CA LEU A 196 -7.15 19.34 -8.11
C LEU A 196 -6.04 19.71 -7.12
N ARG A 197 -6.20 19.36 -5.83
CA ARG A 197 -5.16 19.59 -4.81
C ARG A 197 -3.94 18.70 -5.00
N SER A 198 -4.12 17.42 -5.35
CA SER A 198 -3.02 16.45 -5.50
C SER A 198 -2.02 16.81 -6.61
N TYR A 199 -2.43 17.59 -7.63
CA TYR A 199 -1.51 18.12 -8.64
C TYR A 199 -0.62 19.26 -8.14
N THR A 200 -1.05 19.99 -7.11
CA THR A 200 -0.36 21.20 -6.63
C THR A 200 0.39 21.01 -5.32
N ARG A 201 -0.09 20.14 -4.41
CA ARG A 201 0.53 19.81 -3.13
C ARG A 201 -0.12 18.54 -2.53
N PRO A 202 0.62 17.43 -2.36
CA PRO A 202 0.11 16.28 -1.61
C PRO A 202 -0.19 16.70 -0.17
N LYS A 203 -1.33 16.28 0.40
CA LYS A 203 -1.59 16.44 1.83
C LYS A 203 -0.59 15.60 2.62
N THR A 204 0.01 16.20 3.64
CA THR A 204 0.89 15.47 4.56
C THR A 204 0.07 14.89 5.73
N ILE A 205 0.59 13.84 6.35
CA ILE A 205 -0.05 13.18 7.49
C ILE A 205 -0.32 14.18 8.63
N GLU A 206 0.57 15.14 8.84
CA GLU A 206 0.44 16.20 9.84
C GLU A 206 -0.76 17.12 9.57
N GLU A 207 -1.04 17.43 8.30
CA GLU A 207 -2.20 18.24 7.92
C GLU A 207 -3.51 17.50 8.22
N ASP A 208 -3.54 16.17 8.03
CA ASP A 208 -4.69 15.34 8.40
C ASP A 208 -4.90 15.25 9.91
N PHE A 209 -3.82 15.23 10.70
CA PHE A 209 -3.91 15.28 12.16
C PHE A 209 -4.40 16.64 12.67
N GLU A 210 -3.92 17.75 12.10
CA GLU A 210 -4.40 19.09 12.45
C GLU A 210 -5.90 19.28 12.10
N ASP A 211 -6.35 18.76 10.96
CA ASP A 211 -7.76 18.81 10.57
C ASP A 211 -8.63 17.96 11.50
N LEU A 212 -8.10 16.84 12.03
CA LEU A 212 -8.78 16.02 13.02
C LEU A 212 -8.88 16.71 14.39
N GLU A 213 -7.79 17.31 14.85
CA GLU A 213 -7.75 18.01 16.14
C GLU A 213 -8.75 19.18 16.18
N LYS A 214 -8.80 19.98 15.10
CA LYS A 214 -9.80 21.06 14.93
C LYS A 214 -11.24 20.54 14.94
N PHE A 215 -11.47 19.34 14.43
CA PHE A 215 -12.80 18.73 14.43
C PHE A 215 -13.21 18.25 15.83
N GLU A 216 -12.30 17.60 16.57
CA GLU A 216 -12.55 17.19 17.95
C GLU A 216 -12.80 18.42 18.85
N GLU A 217 -12.04 19.50 18.69
CA GLU A 217 -12.28 20.78 19.37
C GLU A 217 -13.65 21.40 19.02
N GLY A 218 -14.04 21.35 17.74
CA GLY A 218 -15.36 21.83 17.29
C GLY A 218 -16.54 21.05 17.88
N ILE A 219 -16.41 19.74 18.08
CA ILE A 219 -17.41 18.91 18.77
C ILE A 219 -17.50 19.28 20.26
N LEU A 220 -16.38 19.60 20.90
CA LEU A 220 -16.36 19.99 22.32
C LEU A 220 -17.06 21.34 22.56
N ILE A 221 -17.07 22.24 21.57
CA ILE A 221 -17.76 23.55 21.64
C ILE A 221 -19.29 23.42 21.45
N LEU A 222 -19.76 22.35 20.82
CA LEU A 222 -21.18 22.12 20.52
C LEU A 222 -21.95 21.32 21.60
N ASN A 223 -21.29 20.96 22.72
CA ASN A 223 -21.97 20.39 23.88
C ASN A 223 -22.47 21.50 24.82
N PHE A 224 -23.62 22.08 24.50
CA PHE A 224 -24.50 22.81 25.42
C PHE A 224 -25.95 22.37 25.25
#